data_AF-A0A3D0P919-F1
#
_entry.id   AF-A0A3D0P919-F1
#
_cell.length_a   1.000
_cell.length_b   1.000
_cell.length_c   1.000
_cell.angle_alpha   90.00
_cell.angle_beta   90.00
_cell.angle_gamma   90.00
#
_symmetry.space_group_name_H-M   'P 1'
#
loop_
_entity.id
_entity.type
_entity.pdbx_description
1 polymer ?
#
loop_
_entity_poly.entity_id
_entity_poly.type
_entity_poly.pdbx_seq_one_letter_code
_entity_poly.pdbx_strand_id
1 'polypeptide(L)'
;AILRWNQRTRYPQAVEHAWGFLNRDIGVFDTAIGANLAKAAPSLAKGLLFFLKEVDRVKNVLKERYRRPRPFLTHKDLKPCLPLESSFSFPSGHSTWYAAAGLLLADLLPQRRQRLLSMGQQGGYARAYCQVHYPSDVLASERLARAISKDIVASAQWQAFRRQVAAELPALLQPPPGGLPLLSH
;
A
#
# COMPACT_ATOMS: atom_id res chain seq x y z
N ALA A 1 -6.85 21.21 -9.15
CA ALA A 1 -8.18 20.73 -9.56
C ALA A 1 -8.58 19.43 -8.86
N ILE A 2 -7.85 18.32 -9.05
CA ILE A 2 -8.19 16.97 -8.51
C ILE A 2 -8.49 16.99 -7.00
N LEU A 3 -7.61 17.55 -6.16
CA LEU A 3 -7.83 17.57 -4.70
C LEU A 3 -9.12 18.28 -4.29
N ARG A 4 -9.45 19.40 -4.96
CA ARG A 4 -10.69 20.15 -4.70
C ARG A 4 -11.92 19.41 -5.19
N TRP A 5 -11.79 18.70 -6.32
CA TRP A 5 -12.85 17.82 -6.80
C TRP A 5 -13.12 16.72 -5.78
N ASN A 6 -12.10 15.98 -5.33
CA ASN A 6 -12.23 14.95 -4.29
C ASN A 6 -12.92 15.47 -3.02
N GLN A 7 -12.56 16.68 -2.55
CA GLN A 7 -13.21 17.26 -1.36
C GLN A 7 -14.68 17.59 -1.56
N ARG A 8 -15.13 17.92 -2.78
CA ARG A 8 -16.54 18.17 -3.08
C ARG A 8 -17.32 16.90 -3.36
N THR A 9 -16.67 15.84 -3.85
CA THR A 9 -17.33 14.61 -4.29
C THR A 9 -17.16 13.44 -3.33
N ARG A 10 -16.36 13.59 -2.27
CA ARG A 10 -16.16 12.51 -1.30
C ARG A 10 -17.45 12.14 -0.58
N TYR A 11 -17.66 10.84 -0.40
CA TYR A 11 -18.79 10.27 0.34
C TYR A 11 -18.29 9.47 1.58
N PRO A 12 -19.14 9.29 2.61
CA PRO A 12 -18.71 8.74 3.90
C PRO A 12 -18.00 7.39 3.82
N GLN A 13 -18.52 6.46 3.02
CA GLN A 13 -17.97 5.10 2.92
C GLN A 13 -16.56 5.09 2.32
N ALA A 14 -16.28 5.93 1.31
CA ALA A 14 -14.92 6.06 0.78
C ALA A 14 -13.97 6.75 1.75
N VAL A 15 -14.47 7.66 2.60
CA VAL A 15 -13.65 8.23 3.69
C VAL A 15 -13.32 7.16 4.71
N GLU A 16 -14.29 6.37 5.16
CA GLU A 16 -14.09 5.24 6.07
C GLU A 16 -13.10 4.22 5.49
N HIS A 17 -13.25 3.87 4.21
CA HIS A 17 -12.31 3.01 3.50
C HIS A 17 -10.87 3.59 3.53
N ALA A 18 -10.72 4.91 3.31
CA ALA A 18 -9.42 5.58 3.42
C ALA A 18 -8.82 5.51 4.83
N TRP A 19 -9.64 5.51 5.89
CA TRP A 19 -9.18 5.33 7.29
C TRP A 19 -8.58 3.94 7.53
N GLY A 20 -9.07 2.90 6.85
CA GLY A 20 -8.50 1.55 6.93
C GLY A 20 -7.02 1.48 6.52
N PHE A 21 -6.54 2.45 5.73
CA PHE A 21 -5.15 2.52 5.28
C PHE A 21 -4.26 3.43 6.13
N LEU A 22 -4.70 3.87 7.31
CA LEU A 22 -3.95 4.83 8.12
C LEU A 22 -2.65 4.23 8.67
N ASN A 23 -2.66 2.96 9.07
CA ASN A 23 -1.62 2.39 9.93
C ASN A 23 -0.53 1.61 9.19
N ARG A 24 -0.56 1.53 7.84
CA ARG A 24 0.33 0.65 7.06
C ARG A 24 0.29 -0.78 7.59
N ASP A 25 -0.92 -1.24 7.89
CA ASP A 25 -1.19 -2.61 8.32
C ASP A 25 -1.23 -3.52 7.08
N ILE A 26 -0.56 -4.67 7.16
CA ILE A 26 -0.59 -5.68 6.10
C ILE A 26 -1.92 -6.44 6.08
N GLY A 27 -2.66 -6.45 7.20
CA GLY A 27 -3.98 -7.08 7.31
C GLY A 27 -5.02 -6.50 6.35
N VAL A 28 -4.82 -5.28 5.82
CA VAL A 28 -5.72 -4.73 4.78
C VAL A 28 -5.77 -5.59 3.51
N PHE A 29 -4.77 -6.44 3.29
CA PHE A 29 -4.73 -7.36 2.15
C PHE A 29 -5.52 -8.65 2.39
N ASP A 30 -6.02 -8.92 3.60
CA ASP A 30 -6.75 -10.15 3.92
C ASP A 30 -7.96 -10.36 3.00
N THR A 31 -8.72 -9.30 2.72
CA THR A 31 -9.85 -9.34 1.77
C THR A 31 -9.39 -9.66 0.35
N ALA A 32 -8.23 -9.12 -0.07
CA ALA A 32 -7.68 -9.39 -1.40
C ALA A 32 -7.15 -10.83 -1.53
N ILE A 33 -6.58 -11.36 -0.46
CA ILE A 33 -6.09 -12.74 -0.36
C ILE A 33 -7.26 -13.73 -0.30
N GLY A 34 -8.28 -13.41 0.50
CA GLY A 34 -9.39 -14.30 0.86
C GLY A 34 -9.15 -15.08 2.15
N ALA A 35 -8.11 -14.74 2.92
CA ALA A 35 -7.75 -15.40 4.17
C ALA A 35 -7.04 -14.41 5.09
N ASN A 36 -7.04 -14.68 6.40
CA ASN A 36 -6.27 -13.88 7.34
C ASN A 36 -4.77 -14.20 7.22
N LEU A 37 -3.98 -13.24 6.73
CA LEU A 37 -2.57 -13.46 6.40
C LEU A 37 -1.74 -13.84 7.62
N ALA A 38 -1.92 -13.12 8.73
CA ALA A 38 -1.14 -13.33 9.95
C ALA A 38 -1.40 -14.70 10.59
N LYS A 39 -2.63 -15.22 10.50
CA LYS A 39 -3.02 -16.53 11.02
C LYS A 39 -2.62 -17.67 10.09
N ALA A 40 -2.85 -17.53 8.79
CA ALA A 40 -2.62 -18.61 7.82
C ALA A 40 -1.14 -18.72 7.38
N ALA A 41 -0.40 -17.60 7.39
CA ALA A 41 1.00 -17.55 6.97
C ALA A 41 1.82 -16.58 7.86
N PRO A 42 2.03 -16.92 9.14
CA PRO A 42 2.68 -16.03 10.10
C PRO A 42 4.13 -15.70 9.72
N SER A 43 4.87 -16.64 9.12
CA SER A 43 6.27 -16.41 8.71
C SER A 43 6.33 -15.46 7.52
N LEU A 44 5.42 -15.62 6.55
CA LEU A 44 5.23 -14.70 5.44
C LEU A 44 4.88 -13.30 5.94
N ALA A 45 3.85 -13.17 6.79
CA ALA A 45 3.38 -11.89 7.30
C ALA A 45 4.50 -11.09 7.99
N LYS A 46 5.29 -11.75 8.84
CA LYS A 46 6.42 -11.13 9.56
C LYS A 46 7.58 -10.83 8.63
N GLY A 47 7.99 -11.79 7.79
CA GLY A 47 9.14 -11.64 6.91
C GLY A 47 8.93 -10.59 5.82
N LEU A 48 7.70 -10.39 5.35
CA LEU A 48 7.39 -9.35 4.37
C LEU A 48 7.72 -7.94 4.90
N LEU A 49 7.54 -7.70 6.21
CA LEU A 49 7.87 -6.41 6.84
C LEU A 49 9.37 -6.07 6.75
N PHE A 50 10.25 -7.08 6.66
CA PHE A 50 11.68 -6.86 6.44
C PHE A 50 11.94 -6.17 5.09
N PHE A 51 11.33 -6.68 4.02
CA PHE A 51 11.47 -6.12 2.68
C PHE A 51 10.82 -4.73 2.56
N LEU A 52 9.70 -4.51 3.26
CA LEU A 52 9.03 -3.21 3.26
C LEU A 52 9.81 -2.12 4.01
N LYS A 53 10.67 -2.49 4.96
CA LYS A 53 11.63 -1.55 5.58
C LYS A 53 12.65 -1.04 4.57
N GLU A 54 13.11 -1.89 3.65
CA GLU A 54 14.05 -1.50 2.60
C GLU A 54 13.40 -0.52 1.60
N VAL A 55 12.13 -0.77 1.25
CA VAL A 55 11.32 0.16 0.45
C VAL A 55 11.23 1.53 1.13
N ASP A 56 10.98 1.55 2.45
CA ASP A 56 10.92 2.78 3.23
C ASP A 56 12.26 3.53 3.24
N ARG A 57 13.39 2.81 3.35
CA ARG A 57 14.74 3.37 3.33
C ARG A 57 15.01 4.14 2.04
N VAL A 58 14.78 3.52 0.89
CA VAL A 58 14.99 4.16 -0.43
C VAL A 58 14.06 5.36 -0.61
N LYS A 59 12.79 5.23 -0.25
CA LYS A 59 11.83 6.34 -0.31
C LYS A 59 12.24 7.52 0.58
N ASN A 60 12.80 7.26 1.77
CA ASN A 60 13.22 8.33 2.68
C ASN A 60 14.37 9.17 2.10
N VAL A 61 15.28 8.57 1.32
CA VAL A 61 16.33 9.31 0.61
C VAL A 61 15.71 10.35 -0.35
N LEU A 62 14.71 9.94 -1.14
CA LEU A 62 14.02 10.87 -2.04
C LEU A 62 13.22 11.92 -1.25
N LYS A 63 12.58 11.51 -0.16
CA LYS A 63 11.80 12.42 0.69
C LYS A 63 12.65 13.54 1.27
N GLU A 64 13.83 13.21 1.79
CA GLU A 64 14.78 14.19 2.30
C GLU A 64 15.41 15.05 1.21
N ARG A 65 15.57 14.53 -0.01
CA ARG A 65 16.09 15.31 -1.14
C ARG A 65 15.11 16.38 -1.61
N TYR A 66 13.83 16.04 -1.76
CA TYR A 66 12.85 16.94 -2.39
C TYR A 66 12.09 17.83 -1.42
N ARG A 67 11.89 17.39 -0.17
CA ARG A 67 11.28 18.18 0.91
C ARG A 67 9.98 18.91 0.55
N ARG A 68 9.19 18.34 -0.36
CA ARG A 68 7.98 18.99 -0.88
C ARG A 68 6.98 19.24 0.27
N PRO A 69 6.47 20.48 0.46
CA PRO A 69 5.43 20.73 1.46
C PRO A 69 4.12 20.02 1.09
N ARG A 70 3.31 19.65 2.08
CA ARG A 70 2.02 18.96 1.87
C ARG A 70 0.95 19.88 1.26
N PRO A 71 -0.06 19.32 0.56
CA PRO A 71 -1.11 20.12 -0.06
C PRO A 71 -1.78 21.10 0.91
N PHE A 72 -2.21 20.61 2.07
CA PHE A 72 -2.91 21.41 3.09
C PHE A 72 -2.07 22.54 3.71
N LEU A 73 -0.74 22.46 3.64
CA LEU A 73 0.13 23.56 4.10
C LEU A 73 0.11 24.73 3.11
N THR A 74 0.14 24.40 1.83
CA THR A 74 0.22 25.35 0.71
C THR A 74 -1.14 25.84 0.19
N HIS A 75 -2.21 25.09 0.43
CA HIS A 75 -3.57 25.39 -0.03
C HIS A 75 -4.53 25.36 1.17
N LYS A 76 -4.81 26.53 1.74
CA LYS A 76 -5.58 26.68 3.00
C LYS A 76 -7.05 26.28 2.88
N ASP A 77 -7.58 26.19 1.66
CA ASP A 77 -8.96 25.78 1.39
C ASP A 77 -9.17 24.25 1.42
N LEU A 78 -8.09 23.47 1.45
CA LEU A 78 -8.17 22.01 1.52
C LEU A 78 -8.51 21.57 2.95
N LYS A 79 -9.42 20.60 3.07
CA LYS A 79 -9.92 20.03 4.33
C LYS A 79 -9.66 18.52 4.35
N PRO A 80 -8.44 18.07 4.71
CA PRO A 80 -8.09 16.65 4.75
C PRO A 80 -9.09 15.80 5.54
N CYS A 81 -9.36 14.57 5.07
CA CYS A 81 -10.20 13.59 5.79
C CYS A 81 -9.41 12.55 6.60
N LEU A 82 -8.08 12.71 6.67
CA LEU A 82 -7.19 11.90 7.48
C LEU A 82 -6.35 12.81 8.38
N PRO A 83 -5.76 12.29 9.47
CA PRO A 83 -4.87 13.05 10.33
C PRO A 83 -3.73 13.72 9.57
N LEU A 84 -3.38 14.94 9.98
CA LEU A 84 -2.28 15.68 9.37
C LEU A 84 -0.95 15.08 9.76
N GLU A 85 -0.08 14.87 8.77
CA GLU A 85 1.27 14.36 8.97
C GLU A 85 2.28 15.52 8.91
N SER A 86 3.30 15.49 9.78
CA SER A 86 4.33 16.54 9.87
C SER A 86 5.51 16.37 8.89
N SER A 87 5.68 15.19 8.28
CA SER A 87 6.76 14.92 7.34
C SER A 87 6.51 15.51 5.95
N PHE A 88 7.53 15.53 5.09
CA PHE A 88 7.39 16.03 3.70
C PHE A 88 6.42 15.17 2.85
N SER A 89 5.89 15.77 1.79
CA SER A 89 4.88 15.15 0.92
C SER A 89 5.47 14.19 -0.11
N PHE A 90 6.53 14.56 -0.82
CA PHE A 90 7.04 13.77 -1.93
C PHE A 90 8.15 12.77 -1.52
N PRO A 91 8.18 11.56 -2.08
CA PRO A 91 7.00 10.82 -2.53
C PRO A 91 6.20 10.33 -1.30
N SER A 92 4.97 9.85 -1.48
CA SER A 92 4.16 9.42 -0.33
C SER A 92 4.69 8.14 0.35
N GLY A 93 4.79 8.15 1.68
CA GLY A 93 5.24 6.98 2.44
C GLY A 93 4.23 5.83 2.37
N HIS A 94 2.98 6.09 2.71
CA HIS A 94 1.89 5.11 2.62
C HIS A 94 1.71 4.59 1.21
N SER A 95 1.68 5.45 0.18
CA SER A 95 1.48 4.98 -1.19
C SER A 95 2.63 4.09 -1.67
N THR A 96 3.89 4.40 -1.33
CA THR A 96 5.01 3.53 -1.70
C THR A 96 4.92 2.19 -0.96
N TRP A 97 4.58 2.22 0.33
CA TRP A 97 4.48 1.02 1.16
C TRP A 97 3.37 0.08 0.67
N TYR A 98 2.15 0.59 0.44
CA TYR A 98 1.02 -0.23 -0.02
C TYR A 98 1.23 -0.76 -1.44
N ALA A 99 1.78 0.05 -2.34
CA ALA A 99 2.11 -0.41 -3.68
C ALA A 99 3.16 -1.54 -3.65
N ALA A 100 4.21 -1.41 -2.85
CA ALA A 100 5.24 -2.43 -2.71
C ALA A 100 4.71 -3.70 -2.03
N ALA A 101 3.91 -3.57 -0.96
CA ALA A 101 3.27 -4.70 -0.30
C ALA A 101 2.38 -5.49 -1.28
N GLY A 102 1.54 -4.81 -2.06
CA GLY A 102 0.72 -5.43 -3.08
C GLY A 102 1.54 -6.13 -4.17
N LEU A 103 2.65 -5.54 -4.62
CA LEU A 103 3.56 -6.14 -5.61
C LEU A 103 4.25 -7.40 -5.09
N LEU A 104 4.79 -7.35 -3.87
CA LEU A 104 5.51 -8.46 -3.24
C LEU A 104 4.56 -9.61 -2.88
N LEU A 105 3.37 -9.31 -2.35
CA LEU A 105 2.34 -10.33 -2.14
C LEU A 105 1.88 -10.94 -3.47
N ALA A 106 1.77 -10.15 -4.54
CA ALA A 106 1.38 -10.64 -5.86
C ALA A 106 2.45 -11.49 -6.56
N ASP A 107 3.70 -11.43 -6.10
CA ASP A 107 4.77 -12.35 -6.51
C ASP A 107 4.66 -13.69 -5.76
N LEU A 108 4.28 -13.66 -4.48
CA LEU A 108 4.04 -14.86 -3.66
C LEU A 108 2.73 -15.58 -4.02
N LEU A 109 1.69 -14.82 -4.37
CA LEU A 109 0.33 -15.32 -4.63
C LEU A 109 -0.15 -14.85 -6.02
N PRO A 110 0.43 -15.38 -7.12
CA PRO A 110 0.08 -14.94 -8.48
C PRO A 110 -1.40 -15.15 -8.81
N GLN A 111 -2.07 -16.12 -8.19
CA GLN A 111 -3.52 -16.38 -8.35
C GLN A 111 -4.40 -15.25 -7.80
N ARG A 112 -3.84 -14.39 -6.92
CA ARG A 112 -4.52 -13.22 -6.33
C ARG A 112 -3.95 -11.90 -6.85
N ARG A 113 -3.06 -11.94 -7.85
CA ARG A 113 -2.27 -10.79 -8.33
C ARG A 113 -3.10 -9.53 -8.55
N GLN A 114 -4.15 -9.57 -9.37
CA GLN A 114 -4.93 -8.38 -9.68
C GLN A 114 -5.60 -7.77 -8.44
N ARG A 115 -6.10 -8.60 -7.53
CA ARG A 115 -6.74 -8.16 -6.28
C ARG A 115 -5.73 -7.51 -5.34
N LEU A 116 -4.55 -8.10 -5.20
CA LEU A 116 -3.46 -7.57 -4.38
C LEU A 116 -2.93 -6.24 -4.93
N LEU A 117 -2.75 -6.14 -6.26
CA LEU A 117 -2.36 -4.88 -6.89
C LEU A 117 -3.43 -3.80 -6.72
N SER A 118 -4.72 -4.16 -6.83
CA SER A 118 -5.84 -3.23 -6.61
C SER A 118 -5.87 -2.72 -5.17
N MET A 119 -5.73 -3.59 -4.17
CA MET A 119 -5.68 -3.19 -2.76
C MET A 119 -4.48 -2.27 -2.46
N GLY A 120 -3.31 -2.56 -3.03
CA GLY A 120 -2.14 -1.70 -2.92
C GLY A 120 -2.36 -0.30 -3.52
N GLN A 121 -3.06 -0.23 -4.66
CA GLN A 121 -3.45 1.03 -5.30
C GLN A 121 -4.45 1.82 -4.46
N GLN A 122 -5.46 1.16 -3.88
CA GLN A 122 -6.45 1.81 -3.00
C GLN A 122 -5.78 2.51 -1.82
N GLY A 123 -4.86 1.84 -1.12
CA GLY A 123 -4.11 2.44 -0.02
C GLY A 123 -3.24 3.62 -0.44
N GLY A 124 -2.74 3.61 -1.68
CA GLY A 124 -2.03 4.75 -2.26
C GLY A 124 -2.96 5.92 -2.61
N TYR A 125 -4.08 5.65 -3.28
CA TYR A 125 -5.05 6.65 -3.71
C TYR A 125 -5.77 7.32 -2.54
N ALA A 126 -6.03 6.60 -1.45
CA ALA A 126 -6.61 7.12 -0.22
C ALA A 126 -5.88 8.39 0.26
N ARG A 127 -4.56 8.49 0.04
CA ARG A 127 -3.74 9.62 0.45
C ARG A 127 -4.01 10.90 -0.36
N ALA A 128 -4.21 10.77 -1.67
CA ALA A 128 -4.59 11.88 -2.53
C ALA A 128 -6.08 12.21 -2.42
N TYR A 129 -6.92 11.19 -2.22
CA TYR A 129 -8.35 11.34 -1.96
C TYR A 129 -8.60 12.18 -0.71
N CYS A 130 -7.90 11.88 0.39
CA CYS A 130 -7.95 12.67 1.62
C CYS A 130 -6.94 13.82 1.68
N GLN A 131 -6.35 14.22 0.56
CA GLN A 131 -5.60 15.48 0.39
C GLN A 131 -4.36 15.65 1.27
N VAL A 132 -3.88 14.56 1.88
CA VAL A 132 -2.63 14.54 2.67
C VAL A 132 -1.39 14.40 1.78
N HIS A 133 -1.59 14.05 0.51
CA HIS A 133 -0.58 14.00 -0.55
C HIS A 133 -1.12 14.53 -1.88
N TYR A 134 -0.23 15.00 -2.75
CA TYR A 134 -0.61 15.32 -4.12
C TYR A 134 -0.80 14.04 -4.95
N PRO A 135 -1.69 14.03 -5.97
CA PRO A 135 -1.80 12.90 -6.90
C PRO A 135 -0.46 12.52 -7.55
N SER A 136 0.40 13.51 -7.84
CA SER A 136 1.74 13.27 -8.38
C SER A 136 2.67 12.56 -7.38
N ASP A 137 2.49 12.76 -6.08
CA ASP A 137 3.30 12.07 -5.07
C ASP A 137 2.94 10.58 -5.06
N VAL A 138 1.64 10.26 -5.19
CA VAL A 138 1.12 8.89 -5.28
C VAL A 138 1.62 8.21 -6.54
N LEU A 139 1.53 8.85 -7.71
CA LEU A 139 2.04 8.30 -8.97
C LEU A 139 3.55 8.04 -8.93
N ALA A 140 4.32 8.95 -8.33
CA ALA A 140 5.75 8.75 -8.16
C ALA A 140 6.06 7.61 -7.20
N SER A 141 5.32 7.50 -6.09
CA SER A 141 5.41 6.38 -5.14
C SER A 141 5.16 5.03 -5.81
N GLU A 142 4.16 4.93 -6.69
CA GLU A 142 3.88 3.69 -7.41
C GLU A 142 5.03 3.29 -8.34
N ARG A 143 5.60 4.24 -9.07
CA ARG A 143 6.76 3.99 -9.95
C ARG A 143 7.97 3.56 -9.14
N LEU A 144 8.22 4.22 -8.02
CA LEU A 144 9.30 3.90 -7.10
C LEU A 144 9.12 2.49 -6.51
N ALA A 145 7.92 2.18 -6.02
CA ALA A 145 7.59 0.85 -5.49
C ALA A 145 7.79 -0.24 -6.54
N ARG A 146 7.34 -0.03 -7.79
CA ARG A 146 7.59 -0.97 -8.89
C ARG A 146 9.08 -1.22 -9.14
N ALA A 147 9.90 -0.16 -9.15
CA ALA A 147 11.34 -0.29 -9.33
C ALA A 147 11.99 -1.08 -8.19
N ILE A 148 11.74 -0.69 -6.94
CA ILE A 148 12.34 -1.36 -5.77
C ILE A 148 11.84 -2.81 -5.64
N SER A 149 10.54 -3.06 -5.82
CA SER A 149 10.00 -4.41 -5.75
C SER A 149 10.57 -5.31 -6.85
N LYS A 150 10.87 -4.79 -8.05
CA LYS A 150 11.55 -5.55 -9.10
C LYS A 150 12.94 -6.01 -8.63
N ASP A 151 13.71 -5.11 -8.03
CA ASP A 151 15.05 -5.42 -7.52
C ASP A 151 15.00 -6.40 -6.34
N ILE A 152 14.04 -6.21 -5.42
CA ILE A 152 13.79 -7.15 -4.32
C ILE A 152 13.48 -8.54 -4.88
N VAL A 153 12.53 -8.65 -5.81
CA VAL A 153 12.11 -9.95 -6.37
C VAL A 153 13.27 -10.66 -7.08
N ALA A 154 14.16 -9.92 -7.73
CA ALA A 154 15.36 -10.48 -8.37
C ALA A 154 16.46 -10.91 -7.37
N SER A 155 16.39 -10.48 -6.11
CA SER A 155 17.44 -10.72 -5.11
C SER A 155 17.48 -12.17 -4.59
N ALA A 156 18.67 -12.65 -4.24
CA ALA A 156 18.85 -13.95 -3.59
C ALA A 156 18.12 -14.05 -2.24
N GLN A 157 18.02 -12.94 -1.51
CA GLN A 157 17.32 -12.85 -0.22
C GLN A 157 15.82 -13.11 -0.39
N TRP A 158 15.20 -12.52 -1.41
CA TRP A 158 13.80 -12.78 -1.73
C TRP A 158 13.59 -14.23 -2.16
N GLN A 159 14.45 -14.77 -3.03
CA GLN A 159 14.34 -16.18 -3.45
C GLN A 159 14.49 -17.16 -2.28
N ALA A 160 15.36 -16.87 -1.30
CA ALA A 160 15.46 -17.63 -0.07
C ALA A 160 14.19 -17.53 0.79
N PHE A 161 13.67 -16.31 0.95
CA PHE A 161 12.43 -16.07 1.67
C PHE A 161 11.23 -16.81 1.04
N ARG A 162 11.10 -16.79 -0.29
CA ARG A 162 10.05 -17.53 -1.02
C ARG A 162 10.10 -19.02 -0.70
N ARG A 163 11.29 -19.63 -0.68
CA ARG A 163 11.46 -21.04 -0.32
C ARG A 163 11.07 -21.30 1.13
N GLN A 164 11.46 -20.41 2.04
CA GLN A 164 11.14 -20.52 3.46
C GLN A 164 9.62 -20.50 3.73
N VAL A 165 8.85 -19.67 3.01
CA VAL A 165 7.41 -19.51 3.25
C VAL A 165 6.54 -20.35 2.32
N ALA A 166 7.12 -21.13 1.42
CA ALA A 166 6.39 -21.88 0.38
C ALA A 166 5.31 -22.81 0.98
N ALA A 167 5.59 -23.42 2.13
CA ALA A 167 4.66 -24.32 2.82
C ALA A 167 3.43 -23.60 3.40
N GLU A 168 3.49 -22.28 3.63
CA GLU A 168 2.36 -21.50 4.15
C GLU A 168 1.39 -21.06 3.03
N LEU A 169 1.86 -21.00 1.77
CA LEU A 169 1.08 -20.46 0.65
C LEU A 169 -0.24 -21.21 0.36
N PRO A 170 -0.31 -22.56 0.42
CA PRO A 170 -1.55 -23.28 0.17
C PRO A 170 -2.69 -22.87 1.10
N ALA A 171 -2.40 -22.53 2.35
CA ALA A 171 -3.41 -22.10 3.32
C ALA A 171 -4.06 -20.75 2.95
N LEU A 172 -3.34 -19.88 2.23
CA LEU A 172 -3.84 -18.59 1.74
C LEU A 172 -4.67 -18.71 0.46
N LEU A 173 -4.53 -19.82 -0.27
CA LEU A 173 -5.21 -20.03 -1.55
C LEU A 173 -6.53 -20.77 -1.42
N GLN A 174 -6.85 -21.30 -0.23
CA GLN A 174 -8.17 -21.88 0.05
C GLN A 174 -9.22 -20.75 0.06
N PRO A 175 -10.15 -20.72 -0.90
CA PRO A 175 -11.21 -19.72 -0.88
C PRO A 175 -12.13 -19.98 0.32
N PRO A 176 -12.68 -18.93 0.95
CA PRO A 176 -13.67 -19.12 2.00
C PRO A 176 -14.95 -19.71 1.40
N PRO A 177 -15.83 -20.34 2.21
CA PRO A 177 -17.01 -21.06 1.71
C PRO A 177 -17.95 -20.24 0.80
N GLY A 178 -17.99 -18.91 0.99
CA GLY A 178 -18.78 -17.98 0.17
C GLY A 178 -18.06 -17.42 -1.06
N GLY A 179 -16.87 -17.93 -1.41
CA GLY A 179 -16.03 -17.39 -2.46
C GLY A 179 -15.27 -16.12 -2.04
N LEU A 180 -14.42 -15.60 -2.94
CA LEU A 180 -13.62 -14.42 -2.61
C LEU A 180 -14.50 -13.19 -2.35
N PRO A 181 -14.28 -12.44 -1.24
CA PRO A 181 -15.01 -11.22 -0.98
C PRO A 181 -14.87 -10.18 -2.10
N LEU A 182 -15.86 -9.31 -2.27
CA LEU A 182 -15.69 -8.12 -3.11
C LEU A 182 -14.68 -7.17 -2.45
N LEU A 183 -13.87 -6.50 -3.28
CA LEU A 183 -13.01 -5.43 -2.79
C LEU A 183 -13.87 -4.18 -2.66
N SER A 184 -13.93 -3.60 -1.46
CA SER A 184 -14.52 -2.27 -1.26
C SER A 184 -13.68 -1.21 -1.98
N HIS A 185 -14.31 -0.11 -2.38
CA HIS A 185 -13.70 1.03 -3.07
C HIS A 185 -14.11 2.35 -2.40
#